data_AF-A0AA42NLY8-F1
#
_entry.id   AF-A0AA42NLY8-F1
#
_cell.length_a   1.000
_cell.length_b   1.000
_cell.length_c   1.000
_cell.angle_alpha   90.00
_cell.angle_beta   90.00
_cell.angle_gamma   90.00
#
_symmetry.space_group_name_H-M   'P 1'
#
loop_
_entity.id
_entity.type
_entity.pdbx_description
1 polymer ?
#
loop_
_entity_poly.entity_id
_entity_poly.type
_entity_poly.pdbx_seq_one_letter_code
_entity_poly.pdbx_strand_id
1 'polypeptide(L)'
;MSLPLDANRTAQPGPGLIRLDPAYALAAHLAERHLLGYVMLNGEAWRVVARIIDPGDFEGYPHCRIYLAMETLASLGEAIDILTLCELLESDEHYQAAGGIQLLGQLATETPIRFEQVSGLARLLRGFGVLRSSLNEAYQGQRRLCSLLEAKRDGLSHGKSWFATIEDTIRQEQPFPQAWLGQRVCYVYDESVTEDATLCPALSA
;
A
#
# COMPACT_ATOMS: atom_id res chain seq x y z
N MET A 1 -32.03 -18.47 21.68
CA MET A 1 -32.07 -17.41 20.65
C MET A 1 -30.71 -17.41 19.97
N SER A 2 -30.60 -18.11 18.85
CA SER A 2 -29.39 -18.18 18.03
C SER A 2 -29.51 -17.12 16.95
N LEU A 3 -28.60 -16.14 16.96
CA LEU A 3 -28.47 -15.17 15.86
C LEU A 3 -27.73 -15.86 14.70
N PRO A 4 -28.18 -15.71 13.45
CA PRO A 4 -27.43 -16.19 12.31
C PRO A 4 -26.24 -15.26 12.05
N LEU A 5 -25.04 -15.85 12.02
CA LEU A 5 -23.83 -15.24 11.48
C LEU A 5 -23.94 -15.25 9.95
N ASP A 6 -24.47 -14.19 9.37
CA ASP A 6 -24.27 -13.88 7.96
C ASP A 6 -23.67 -12.48 7.85
N ALA A 7 -22.39 -12.42 7.48
CA ALA A 7 -21.77 -11.38 6.65
C ALA A 7 -20.25 -11.41 6.80
N ASN A 8 -19.57 -12.28 6.03
CA ASN A 8 -18.52 -11.79 5.14
C ASN A 8 -18.10 -12.91 4.19
N ARG A 9 -18.38 -12.72 2.89
CA ARG A 9 -17.62 -13.41 1.85
C ARG A 9 -16.19 -12.93 1.98
N THR A 10 -15.35 -13.71 2.64
CA THR A 10 -13.91 -13.66 2.44
C THR A 10 -13.69 -13.94 0.95
N ALA A 11 -13.44 -12.90 0.17
CA ALA A 11 -12.80 -13.07 -1.12
C ALA A 11 -11.52 -13.86 -0.84
N GLN A 12 -11.47 -15.11 -1.26
CA GLN A 12 -10.28 -15.93 -1.08
C GLN A 12 -9.17 -15.31 -1.94
N PRO A 13 -8.06 -14.83 -1.35
CA PRO A 13 -6.93 -14.38 -2.14
C PRO A 13 -6.27 -15.60 -2.81
N GLY A 14 -5.72 -15.38 -4.02
CA GLY A 14 -5.20 -16.44 -4.89
C GLY A 14 -4.15 -17.35 -4.22
N PRO A 15 -4.06 -18.62 -4.65
CA PRO A 15 -3.30 -19.66 -3.98
C PRO A 15 -1.80 -19.61 -4.35
N GLY A 16 -1.07 -18.63 -3.82
CA GLY A 16 0.33 -18.45 -4.20
C GLY A 16 1.16 -17.58 -3.28
N LEU A 17 0.73 -17.34 -2.05
CA LEU A 17 1.32 -16.33 -1.16
C LEU A 17 1.99 -16.99 0.04
N ILE A 18 3.30 -16.76 0.23
CA ILE A 18 3.93 -17.01 1.53
C ILE A 18 3.36 -15.97 2.49
N ARG A 19 2.39 -16.40 3.30
CA ARG A 19 1.76 -15.56 4.32
C ARG A 19 2.70 -15.44 5.52
N LEU A 20 2.88 -14.22 6.01
CA LEU A 20 3.46 -14.02 7.34
C LEU A 20 2.56 -14.69 8.38
N ASP A 21 3.16 -15.15 9.49
CA ASP A 21 2.41 -15.66 10.63
C ASP A 21 1.28 -14.67 11.01
N PRO A 22 0.05 -15.15 11.31
CA PRO A 22 -1.07 -14.27 11.67
C PRO A 22 -0.75 -13.28 12.81
N ALA A 23 0.10 -13.67 13.76
CA ALA A 23 0.54 -12.78 14.83
C ALA A 23 1.41 -11.61 14.31
N TYR A 24 2.26 -11.88 13.31
CA TYR A 24 3.07 -10.85 12.65
C TYR A 24 2.22 -9.89 11.82
N ALA A 25 1.24 -10.43 11.09
CA ALA A 25 0.30 -9.60 10.33
C ALA A 25 -0.49 -8.66 11.27
N LEU A 26 -0.97 -9.17 12.40
CA LEU A 26 -1.66 -8.35 13.41
C LEU A 26 -0.74 -7.27 13.99
N ALA A 27 0.51 -7.60 14.32
CA ALA A 27 1.47 -6.64 14.85
C ALA A 27 1.79 -5.52 13.84
N ALA A 28 1.98 -5.88 12.57
CA ALA A 28 2.19 -4.92 11.48
C ALA A 28 0.97 -4.00 11.32
N HIS A 29 -0.24 -4.57 11.33
CA HIS A 29 -1.49 -3.83 11.21
C HIS A 29 -1.69 -2.83 12.35
N LEU A 30 -1.41 -3.22 13.60
CA LEU A 30 -1.48 -2.30 14.73
C LEU A 30 -0.43 -1.19 14.63
N ALA A 31 0.77 -1.52 14.13
CA ALA A 31 1.84 -0.54 13.96
C ALA A 31 1.50 0.52 12.90
N GLU A 32 0.99 0.13 11.72
CA GLU A 32 0.55 1.10 10.71
C GLU A 32 -0.56 2.01 11.26
N ARG A 33 -1.56 1.45 11.96
CA ARG A 33 -2.67 2.23 12.53
C ARG A 33 -2.19 3.27 13.54
N HIS A 34 -1.40 2.84 14.52
CA HIS A 34 -0.89 3.72 15.55
C HIS A 34 0.06 4.79 14.99
N LEU A 35 0.89 4.46 13.99
CA LEU A 35 1.81 5.43 13.39
C LEU A 35 1.05 6.51 12.63
N LEU A 36 0.09 6.13 11.78
CA LEU A 36 -0.72 7.08 11.04
C LEU A 36 -1.53 7.98 11.99
N GLY A 37 -2.20 7.38 12.97
CA GLY A 37 -2.94 8.12 14.00
C GLY A 37 -2.04 9.07 14.79
N TYR A 38 -0.84 8.63 15.17
CA TYR A 38 0.07 9.47 15.95
C TYR A 38 0.59 10.66 15.15
N VAL A 39 0.94 10.46 13.87
CA VAL A 39 1.39 11.53 12.99
C VAL A 39 0.27 12.55 12.77
N MET A 40 -0.98 12.12 12.60
CA MET A 40 -2.12 13.04 12.48
C MET A 40 -2.34 13.91 13.72
N LEU A 41 -2.02 13.40 14.91
CA LEU A 41 -2.11 14.14 16.16
C LEU A 41 -0.85 14.97 16.44
N ASN A 42 0.31 14.55 15.92
CA ASN A 42 1.62 15.14 16.16
C ASN A 42 2.41 15.17 14.85
N GLY A 43 2.12 16.13 13.96
CA GLY A 43 2.70 16.21 12.62
C GLY A 43 4.24 16.23 12.59
N GLU A 44 4.89 16.76 13.64
CA GLU A 44 6.35 16.75 13.79
C GLU A 44 6.97 15.34 13.79
N ALA A 45 6.20 14.32 14.19
CA ALA A 45 6.62 12.92 14.16
C ALA A 45 6.84 12.38 12.74
N TRP A 46 6.27 13.04 11.72
CA TRP A 46 6.47 12.71 10.32
C TRP A 46 7.96 12.61 9.95
N ARG A 47 8.81 13.52 10.45
CA ARG A 47 10.25 13.50 10.15
C ARG A 47 10.95 12.22 10.60
N VAL A 48 10.44 11.57 11.65
CA VAL A 48 10.96 10.28 12.13
C VAL A 48 10.42 9.14 11.27
N VAL A 49 9.10 9.15 11.02
CA VAL A 49 8.40 8.10 10.28
C VAL A 49 8.89 8.02 8.83
N ALA A 50 8.97 9.16 8.13
CA ALA A 50 9.38 9.26 6.73
C ALA A 50 10.83 8.80 6.47
N ARG A 51 11.67 8.79 7.50
CA ARG A 51 13.05 8.29 7.39
C ARG A 51 13.17 6.76 7.46
N ILE A 52 12.12 6.08 7.92
CA ILE A 52 12.16 4.65 8.24
C ILE A 52 11.26 3.85 7.31
N ILE A 53 10.07 4.37 7.02
CA ILE A 53 9.00 3.66 6.31
C ILE A 53 8.96 4.09 4.85
N ASP A 54 8.76 3.13 3.95
CA ASP A 54 8.35 3.35 2.57
C ASP A 54 6.85 3.07 2.41
N PRO A 55 6.12 3.76 1.50
CA PRO A 55 4.71 3.47 1.23
C PRO A 55 4.42 2.00 0.91
N GLY A 56 5.38 1.28 0.32
CA GLY A 56 5.24 -0.15 0.04
C GLY A 56 5.12 -1.04 1.29
N ASP A 57 5.53 -0.55 2.47
CA ASP A 57 5.52 -1.31 3.72
C ASP A 57 4.12 -1.49 4.31
N PHE A 58 3.17 -0.59 4.01
CA PHE A 58 1.77 -0.71 4.42
C PHE A 58 1.10 -1.93 3.81
N GLU A 59 0.13 -2.56 4.45
CA GLU A 59 -0.49 -3.76 3.88
C GLU A 59 -1.50 -3.43 2.78
N GLY A 60 -2.48 -2.59 3.11
CA GLY A 60 -3.58 -2.25 2.21
C GLY A 60 -3.46 -0.88 1.55
N TYR A 61 -4.35 -0.66 0.58
CA TYR A 61 -4.51 0.63 -0.10
C TYR A 61 -4.76 1.81 0.84
N PRO A 62 -5.70 1.77 1.82
CA PRO A 62 -6.11 2.99 2.52
C PRO A 62 -4.96 3.63 3.30
N HIS A 63 -4.22 2.81 4.05
CA HIS A 63 -3.09 3.29 4.84
C HIS A 63 -1.90 3.74 3.99
N CYS A 64 -1.60 3.00 2.90
CA CYS A 64 -0.60 3.42 1.92
C CYS A 64 -0.96 4.79 1.31
N ARG A 65 -2.25 4.99 0.97
CA ARG A 65 -2.72 6.22 0.36
C ARG A 65 -2.69 7.42 1.31
N ILE A 66 -3.03 7.21 2.58
CA ILE A 66 -2.90 8.21 3.65
C ILE A 66 -1.43 8.61 3.82
N TYR A 67 -0.50 7.65 3.90
CA TYR A 67 0.92 7.95 4.02
C TYR A 67 1.43 8.78 2.83
N LEU A 68 1.02 8.45 1.60
CA LEU A 68 1.40 9.23 0.42
C LEU A 68 0.81 10.66 0.46
N ALA A 69 -0.40 10.84 1.00
CA ALA A 69 -0.95 12.17 1.23
C ALA A 69 -0.13 12.96 2.27
N MET A 70 0.35 12.31 3.34
CA MET A 70 1.28 12.93 4.29
C MET A 70 2.60 13.34 3.63
N GLU A 71 3.14 12.49 2.74
CA GLU A 71 4.34 12.80 1.94
C GLU A 71 4.12 14.04 1.06
N THR A 72 2.97 14.12 0.38
CA THR A 72 2.58 15.29 -0.42
C THR A 72 2.48 16.56 0.45
N LEU A 73 1.71 16.54 1.54
CA LEU A 73 1.57 17.70 2.44
C LEU A 73 2.94 18.16 2.97
N ALA A 74 3.79 17.22 3.40
CA ALA A 74 5.13 17.54 3.86
C ALA A 74 5.99 18.24 2.79
N SER A 75 5.91 17.78 1.53
CA SER A 75 6.64 18.38 0.42
C SER A 75 6.15 19.78 0.06
N LEU A 76 4.86 20.05 0.29
CA LEU A 76 4.24 21.37 0.12
C LEU A 76 4.51 22.29 1.32
N GLY A 77 5.05 21.76 2.43
CA GLY A 77 5.25 22.50 3.67
C GLY A 77 3.95 22.75 4.44
N GLU A 78 2.90 21.99 4.14
CA GLU A 78 1.60 22.08 4.79
C GLU A 78 1.58 21.24 6.09
N ALA A 79 0.64 21.58 6.97
CA ALA A 79 0.41 20.80 8.18
C ALA A 79 -0.04 19.38 7.83
N ILE A 80 0.41 18.40 8.63
CA ILE A 80 -0.04 17.00 8.52
C ILE A 80 -0.98 16.73 9.68
N ASP A 81 -2.27 16.95 9.44
CA ASP A 81 -3.35 16.72 10.39
C ASP A 81 -4.58 16.12 9.71
N ILE A 82 -5.62 15.82 10.49
CA ILE A 82 -6.83 15.18 9.98
C ILE A 82 -7.53 16.05 8.93
N LEU A 83 -7.58 17.37 9.15
CA LEU A 83 -8.34 18.28 8.28
C LEU A 83 -7.68 18.37 6.90
N THR A 84 -6.38 18.68 6.89
CA THR A 84 -5.57 18.77 5.67
C THR A 84 -5.53 17.45 4.89
N LEU A 85 -5.47 16.31 5.58
CA LEU A 85 -5.57 15.01 4.93
C LEU A 85 -6.96 14.75 4.34
N CYS A 86 -8.04 15.15 5.03
CA CYS A 86 -9.39 15.01 4.49
C CYS A 86 -9.56 15.79 3.18
N GLU A 87 -9.11 17.04 3.16
CA GLU A 87 -9.17 17.90 1.98
C GLU A 87 -8.37 17.30 0.81
N LEU A 88 -7.14 16.86 1.07
CA LEU A 88 -6.29 16.28 0.02
C LEU A 88 -6.80 14.93 -0.52
N LEU A 89 -7.56 14.19 0.28
CA LEU A 89 -8.08 12.87 -0.06
C LEU A 89 -9.56 12.88 -0.49
N GLU A 90 -10.20 14.06 -0.58
CA GLU A 90 -11.64 14.19 -0.84
C GLU A 90 -12.05 13.52 -2.17
N SER A 91 -11.24 13.68 -3.22
CA SER A 91 -11.51 13.15 -4.56
C SER A 91 -11.09 11.68 -4.76
N ASP A 92 -10.51 11.04 -3.75
CA ASP A 92 -10.01 9.67 -3.87
C ASP A 92 -11.09 8.63 -3.53
N GLU A 93 -11.78 8.13 -4.56
CA GLU A 93 -12.91 7.20 -4.42
C GLU A 93 -12.58 5.93 -3.62
N HIS A 94 -11.37 5.39 -3.75
CA HIS A 94 -10.96 4.16 -3.06
C HIS A 94 -10.75 4.40 -1.56
N TYR A 95 -10.18 5.55 -1.22
CA TYR A 95 -10.09 5.99 0.16
C TYR A 95 -11.47 6.34 0.74
N GLN A 96 -12.34 6.99 -0.02
CA GLN A 96 -13.72 7.27 0.42
C GLN A 96 -14.48 5.95 0.69
N ALA A 97 -14.33 4.95 -0.18
CA ALA A 97 -14.92 3.63 0.02
C ALA A 97 -14.39 2.88 1.26
N ALA A 98 -13.15 3.19 1.68
CA ALA A 98 -12.54 2.64 2.90
C ALA A 98 -13.00 3.34 4.21
N GLY A 99 -13.91 4.32 4.11
CA GLY A 99 -14.48 5.02 5.25
C GLY A 99 -14.03 6.47 5.39
N GLY A 100 -13.28 7.02 4.43
CA GLY A 100 -13.01 8.46 4.34
C GLY A 100 -12.58 9.11 5.65
N ILE A 101 -13.21 10.23 6.01
CA ILE A 101 -12.95 10.96 7.26
C ILE A 101 -13.14 10.09 8.52
N GLN A 102 -14.09 9.15 8.52
CA GLN A 102 -14.33 8.27 9.66
C GLN A 102 -13.12 7.36 9.92
N LEU A 103 -12.43 6.92 8.87
CA LEU A 103 -11.19 6.16 9.01
C LEU A 103 -10.10 6.99 9.70
N LEU A 104 -9.88 8.24 9.28
CA LEU A 104 -8.88 9.11 9.92
C LEU A 104 -9.22 9.39 11.39
N GLY A 105 -10.49 9.65 11.69
CA GLY A 105 -10.97 9.85 13.06
C GLY A 105 -10.75 8.63 13.95
N GLN A 106 -11.02 7.42 13.43
CA GLN A 106 -10.74 6.17 14.12
C GLN A 106 -9.24 5.99 14.40
N LEU A 107 -8.40 6.17 13.38
CA LEU A 107 -6.95 6.04 13.52
C LEU A 107 -6.40 7.00 14.58
N ALA A 108 -6.82 8.26 14.56
CA ALA A 108 -6.41 9.25 15.56
C ALA A 108 -6.88 8.88 16.97
N THR A 109 -8.13 8.42 17.13
CA THR A 109 -8.71 8.10 18.44
C THR A 109 -8.13 6.82 19.04
N GLU A 110 -7.83 5.82 18.21
CA GLU A 110 -7.34 4.50 18.63
C GLU A 110 -5.81 4.43 18.76
N THR A 111 -5.14 5.57 19.00
CA THR A 111 -3.67 5.63 19.08
C THR A 111 -3.17 5.86 20.52
N PRO A 112 -2.91 4.79 21.29
CA PRO A 112 -2.41 4.87 22.67
C PRO A 112 -0.87 4.87 22.75
N ILE A 113 -0.17 5.44 21.77
CA ILE A 113 1.30 5.44 21.73
C ILE A 113 1.88 6.82 22.07
N ARG A 114 3.14 6.83 22.51
CA ARG A 114 3.92 8.05 22.77
C ARG A 114 5.07 8.20 21.77
N PHE A 115 5.66 9.39 21.74
CA PHE A 115 6.73 9.74 20.80
C PHE A 115 7.90 8.74 20.84
N GLU A 116 8.28 8.28 22.03
CA GLU A 116 9.42 7.37 22.23
C GLU A 116 9.22 6.02 21.52
N GLN A 117 7.96 5.62 21.30
CA GLN A 117 7.59 4.35 20.67
C GLN A 117 7.54 4.45 19.14
N VAL A 118 7.44 5.65 18.56
CA VAL A 118 7.26 5.88 17.12
C VAL A 118 8.36 5.21 16.31
N SER A 119 9.63 5.43 16.67
CA SER A 119 10.76 4.85 15.93
C SER A 119 10.79 3.32 15.98
N GLY A 120 10.38 2.72 17.11
CA GLY A 120 10.31 1.26 17.28
C GLY A 120 9.22 0.64 16.41
N LEU A 121 8.02 1.22 16.45
CA LEU A 121 6.89 0.77 15.62
C LEU A 121 7.15 0.98 14.13
N ALA A 122 7.78 2.09 13.74
CA ALA A 122 8.16 2.35 12.36
C ALA A 122 9.13 1.28 11.82
N ARG A 123 10.13 0.89 12.62
CA ARG A 123 11.06 -0.19 12.25
C ARG A 123 10.37 -1.55 12.18
N LEU A 124 9.40 -1.80 13.06
CA LEU A 124 8.60 -3.03 13.03
C LEU A 124 7.78 -3.12 11.72
N LEU A 125 7.06 -2.05 11.36
CA LEU A 125 6.31 -2.00 10.10
C LEU A 125 7.24 -2.19 8.89
N ARG A 126 8.36 -1.46 8.86
CA ARG A 126 9.39 -1.60 7.82
C ARG A 126 9.93 -3.03 7.72
N GLY A 127 10.23 -3.66 8.86
CA GLY A 127 10.73 -5.03 8.92
C GLY A 127 9.76 -6.01 8.26
N PHE A 128 8.46 -5.91 8.58
CA PHE A 128 7.45 -6.75 7.96
C PHE A 128 7.22 -6.43 6.48
N GLY A 129 7.24 -5.16 6.09
CA GLY A 129 7.20 -4.74 4.69
C GLY A 129 8.33 -5.34 3.86
N VAL A 130 9.56 -5.29 4.36
CA VAL A 130 10.74 -5.88 3.74
C VAL A 130 10.64 -7.40 3.66
N LEU A 131 10.17 -8.07 4.73
CA LEU A 131 9.96 -9.52 4.72
C LEU A 131 8.95 -9.91 3.65
N ARG A 132 7.78 -9.25 3.60
CA ARG A 132 6.77 -9.49 2.57
C ARG A 132 7.31 -9.28 1.16
N SER A 133 8.03 -8.18 0.92
CA SER A 133 8.68 -7.91 -0.38
C SER A 133 9.67 -9.00 -0.76
N SER A 134 10.49 -9.46 0.18
CA SER A 134 11.52 -10.49 -0.08
C SER A 134 10.91 -11.86 -0.38
N LEU A 135 9.82 -12.20 0.32
CA LEU A 135 9.06 -13.41 0.04
C LEU A 135 8.43 -13.38 -1.36
N ASN A 136 7.87 -12.23 -1.74
CA ASN A 136 7.31 -12.03 -3.08
C ASN A 136 8.40 -12.06 -4.16
N GLU A 137 9.56 -11.44 -3.91
CA GLU A 137 10.73 -11.47 -4.81
C GLU A 137 11.27 -12.88 -5.05
N ALA A 138 11.14 -13.78 -4.07
CA ALA A 138 11.55 -15.18 -4.20
C ALA A 138 10.63 -15.99 -5.13
N TYR A 139 9.42 -15.52 -5.41
CA TYR A 139 8.56 -16.14 -6.41
C TYR A 139 9.15 -15.96 -7.82
N GLN A 140 9.44 -17.09 -8.48
CA GLN A 140 9.99 -17.14 -9.85
C GLN A 140 8.92 -16.92 -10.94
N GLY A 141 7.84 -16.19 -10.62
CA GLY A 141 6.77 -15.87 -11.56
C GLY A 141 7.15 -14.75 -12.53
N GLN A 142 6.28 -14.51 -13.51
CA GLN A 142 6.44 -13.37 -14.41
C GLN A 142 6.27 -12.07 -13.62
N ARG A 143 7.28 -11.19 -13.69
CA ARG A 143 7.21 -9.87 -13.07
C ARG A 143 6.57 -8.89 -14.04
N ARG A 144 5.55 -8.18 -13.56
CA ARG A 144 4.91 -7.09 -14.29
C ARG A 144 5.09 -5.80 -13.51
N LEU A 145 5.27 -4.70 -14.23
CA LEU A 145 5.36 -3.37 -13.62
C LEU A 145 3.96 -2.75 -13.51
N CYS A 146 3.68 -2.09 -12.39
CA CYS A 146 2.46 -1.29 -12.21
C CYS A 146 2.67 -0.15 -11.21
N SER A 147 1.68 0.73 -11.10
CA SER A 147 1.64 1.70 -10.00
C SER A 147 1.56 0.98 -8.65
N LEU A 148 2.23 1.52 -7.64
CA LEU A 148 2.15 1.00 -6.29
C LEU A 148 0.70 1.05 -5.77
N LEU A 149 -0.01 2.15 -6.03
CA LEU A 149 -1.40 2.29 -5.58
C LEU A 149 -2.34 1.31 -6.28
N GLU A 150 -2.10 1.02 -7.57
CA GLU A 150 -2.83 -0.05 -8.28
C GLU A 150 -2.57 -1.41 -7.65
N ALA A 151 -1.30 -1.75 -7.38
CA ALA A 151 -0.95 -2.99 -6.70
C ALA A 151 -1.66 -3.12 -5.34
N LYS A 152 -1.66 -2.05 -4.54
CA LYS A 152 -2.32 -2.03 -3.22
C LYS A 152 -3.84 -2.14 -3.31
N ARG A 153 -4.45 -1.48 -4.29
CA ARG A 153 -5.91 -1.51 -4.52
C ARG A 153 -6.35 -2.92 -4.90
N ASP A 154 -5.62 -3.54 -5.80
CA ASP A 154 -5.97 -4.84 -6.39
C ASP A 154 -5.45 -6.01 -5.53
N GLY A 155 -4.84 -5.72 -4.38
CA GLY A 155 -4.31 -6.73 -3.44
C GLY A 155 -3.15 -7.54 -4.02
N LEU A 156 -2.43 -7.00 -5.00
CA LEU A 156 -1.37 -7.70 -5.70
C LEU A 156 -0.09 -7.76 -4.85
N SER A 157 0.50 -8.94 -4.81
CA SER A 157 1.83 -9.17 -4.26
C SER A 157 2.85 -8.36 -5.03
N HIS A 158 3.55 -7.45 -4.34
CA HIS A 158 4.56 -6.62 -4.95
C HIS A 158 5.88 -6.64 -4.18
N GLY A 159 6.94 -6.23 -4.86
CA GLY A 159 8.28 -6.05 -4.32
C GLY A 159 8.51 -4.64 -3.81
N LYS A 160 9.77 -4.19 -3.76
CA LYS A 160 10.11 -2.82 -3.37
C LYS A 160 9.50 -1.80 -4.34
N SER A 161 9.02 -0.69 -3.80
CA SER A 161 8.54 0.45 -4.59
C SER A 161 9.68 1.44 -4.88
N TRP A 162 9.58 2.17 -5.98
CA TRP A 162 10.49 3.28 -6.31
C TRP A 162 9.75 4.34 -7.13
N PHE A 163 10.31 5.55 -7.20
CA PHE A 163 9.80 6.59 -8.10
C PHE A 163 10.21 6.30 -9.54
N ALA A 164 9.24 6.27 -10.43
CA ALA A 164 9.45 6.13 -11.85
C ALA A 164 10.17 7.35 -12.43
N THR A 165 11.29 7.08 -13.11
CA THR A 165 12.14 8.08 -13.72
C THR A 165 12.11 8.01 -15.24
N ILE A 166 12.66 9.05 -15.90
CA ILE A 166 12.78 9.05 -17.37
C ILE A 166 13.75 7.94 -17.82
N GLU A 167 14.77 7.68 -17.02
CA GLU A 167 15.76 6.62 -17.24
C GLU A 167 15.12 5.23 -17.30
N ASP A 168 14.04 4.99 -16.55
CA ASP A 168 13.30 3.72 -16.59
C ASP A 168 12.69 3.47 -17.97
N THR A 169 12.12 4.51 -18.61
CA THR A 169 11.56 4.44 -19.97
C THR A 169 12.61 4.06 -21.02
N ILE A 170 13.85 4.52 -20.84
CA ILE A 170 14.95 4.24 -21.76
C ILE A 170 15.48 2.82 -21.56
N ARG A 171 15.58 2.35 -20.31
CA ARG A 171 16.20 1.06 -19.96
C ARG A 171 15.34 -0.15 -20.27
N GLN A 172 14.01 -0.03 -20.21
CA GLN A 172 13.14 -1.20 -20.26
C GLN A 172 12.82 -1.72 -21.66
N GLU A 173 13.27 -1.05 -22.74
CA GLU A 173 13.00 -1.40 -24.15
C GLU A 173 11.52 -1.69 -24.48
N GLN A 174 10.62 -1.31 -23.57
CA GLN A 174 9.19 -1.53 -23.58
C GLN A 174 8.50 -0.18 -23.33
N PRO A 175 7.24 -0.02 -23.75
CA PRO A 175 6.50 1.21 -23.50
C PRO A 175 6.24 1.38 -22.00
N PHE A 176 7.10 2.14 -21.32
CA PHE A 176 6.85 2.64 -19.98
C PHE A 176 5.88 3.83 -20.08
N PRO A 177 4.66 3.75 -19.50
CA PRO A 177 3.67 4.81 -19.63
C PRO A 177 4.22 6.13 -19.07
N GLN A 178 4.25 7.20 -19.89
CA GLN A 178 4.66 8.53 -19.44
C GLN A 178 3.80 9.02 -18.26
N ALA A 179 2.55 8.56 -18.17
CA ALA A 179 1.65 8.85 -17.06
C ALA A 179 2.18 8.39 -15.69
N TRP A 180 3.12 7.44 -15.65
CA TRP A 180 3.73 6.97 -14.41
C TRP A 180 4.95 7.79 -13.98
N LEU A 181 5.48 8.69 -14.81
CA LEU A 181 6.64 9.51 -14.44
C LEU A 181 6.35 10.32 -13.17
N GLY A 182 7.27 10.25 -12.21
CA GLY A 182 7.11 10.88 -10.90
C GLY A 182 6.14 10.17 -9.96
N GLN A 183 5.47 9.09 -10.39
CA GLN A 183 4.67 8.24 -9.52
C GLN A 183 5.52 7.09 -8.96
N ARG A 184 5.07 6.52 -7.85
CA ARG A 184 5.68 5.30 -7.30
C ARG A 184 5.16 4.07 -8.02
N VAL A 185 6.08 3.25 -8.49
CA VAL A 185 5.83 1.98 -9.18
C VAL A 185 6.46 0.82 -8.40
N CYS A 186 6.01 -0.39 -8.69
CA CYS A 186 6.57 -1.61 -8.14
C CYS A 186 6.42 -2.78 -9.12
N TYR A 187 7.28 -3.78 -8.98
CA TYR A 187 7.04 -5.07 -9.62
C TYR A 187 5.98 -5.85 -8.83
N VAL A 188 4.96 -6.32 -9.53
CA VAL A 188 4.03 -7.34 -9.05
C VAL A 188 4.41 -8.70 -9.62
N TYR A 189 4.13 -9.74 -8.84
CA TYR A 189 4.40 -11.13 -9.20
C TYR A 189 3.08 -11.79 -9.52
N ASP A 190 2.88 -12.10 -10.80
CA ASP A 190 1.69 -12.81 -11.26
C ASP A 190 1.98 -14.32 -11.23
N GLU A 191 1.06 -15.11 -10.67
CA GLU A 191 0.99 -16.52 -10.99
C GLU A 191 0.37 -16.56 -12.38
N SER A 192 1.16 -16.84 -13.41
CA SER A 192 0.67 -17.00 -14.77
C SER A 192 -0.71 -17.68 -14.76
N VAL A 193 -1.73 -16.97 -15.26
CA VAL A 193 -2.95 -17.58 -15.78
C VAL A 193 -2.49 -18.79 -16.58
N THR A 194 -2.77 -19.99 -16.07
CA THR A 194 -2.61 -21.22 -16.83
C THR A 194 -3.31 -21.01 -18.16
N GLU A 195 -2.53 -21.15 -19.24
CA GLU A 195 -2.90 -21.06 -20.64
C GLU A 195 -4.40 -21.23 -20.92
N ASP A 196 -5.05 -20.14 -21.35
CA ASP A 196 -6.06 -20.22 -22.41
C ASP A 196 -5.66 -19.23 -23.52
N ALA A 197 -4.49 -19.49 -24.07
CA ALA A 197 -4.12 -19.03 -25.40
C ALA A 197 -4.77 -19.96 -26.43
N THR A 198 -6.10 -19.91 -26.60
CA THR A 198 -6.72 -20.32 -27.86
C THR A 198 -6.76 -19.12 -28.81
N LEU A 199 -5.63 -18.95 -29.50
CA LEU A 199 -5.56 -18.71 -30.94
C LEU A 199 -6.79 -18.02 -31.56
N CYS A 200 -6.72 -16.70 -31.75
CA CYS A 200 -7.19 -16.17 -33.03
C CYS A 200 -6.27 -16.75 -34.13
N PRO A 201 -6.84 -17.20 -35.26
CA PRO A 201 -6.60 -16.39 -36.44
C PRO A 201 -7.80 -16.27 -37.40
N ALA A 202 -7.68 -15.20 -38.19
CA ALA A 202 -8.14 -15.04 -39.56
C ALA A 202 -9.56 -14.50 -39.84
N LEU A 203 -9.55 -13.25 -40.31
CA LEU A 203 -10.35 -12.75 -41.42
C LEU A 203 -10.48 -13.78 -42.56
N SER A 204 -11.70 -14.06 -43.02
CA SER A 204 -12.08 -14.09 -44.45
C SER A 204 -13.55 -14.52 -44.67
N ALA A 205 -14.19 -13.78 -45.59
CA ALA A 205 -15.53 -13.93 -46.20
C ALA A 205 -16.73 -13.31 -45.46
#